data_AF-A0A3S2B9C5-F1
#
_entry.id   AF-A0A3S2B9C5-F1
#
_cell.length_a   1.000
_cell.length_b   1.000
_cell.length_c   1.000
_cell.angle_alpha   90.00
_cell.angle_beta   90.00
_cell.angle_gamma   90.00
#
_symmetry.space_group_name_H-M   'P 1'
#
loop_
_entity.id
_entity.type
_entity.pdbx_description
1 polymer ?
#
loop_
_entity_poly.entity_id
_entity_poly.type
_entity_poly.pdbx_seq_one_letter_code
_entity_poly.pdbx_strand_id
1 'polypeptide(L)'
;MFLFRWLKRIIKTILWLIVIVILIPIIGLSYGFLTTSSLDKTPLPGIADGAPPKALADKVRAEIPFYQRPEESTFLTYPEWAIVYAAREYAGFVDKDQPSGFPYWSYVGRFWQDYAMVIRASSPYKFNYANHQMLVIIGTSHSIEHILQWAYENTVGRITEATSGKRTAADIYQAKVAADYAAFLDQVPWYQFP
;
A
#
# COMPACT_ATOMS: atom_id res chain seq x y z
N MET A 1 -2.59 40.28 -21.15
CA MET A 1 -2.74 39.07 -22.02
C MET A 1 -1.84 37.89 -21.62
N PHE A 2 -0.56 38.11 -21.27
CA PHE A 2 0.35 37.03 -20.87
C PHE A 2 -0.06 36.32 -19.56
N LEU A 3 -0.39 37.08 -18.51
CA LEU A 3 -0.82 36.54 -17.21
C LEU A 3 -2.03 35.59 -17.32
N PHE A 4 -3.00 35.93 -18.16
CA PHE A 4 -4.20 35.12 -18.38
C PHE A 4 -3.90 33.80 -19.12
N ARG A 5 -2.90 33.79 -20.01
CA ARG A 5 -2.45 32.56 -20.70
C ARG A 5 -1.73 31.62 -19.74
N TRP A 6 -0.91 32.16 -18.83
CA TRP A 6 -0.25 31.38 -17.78
C TRP A 6 -1.23 30.83 -16.77
N LEU A 7 -2.17 31.65 -16.29
CA LEU A 7 -3.23 31.19 -15.40
C LEU A 7 -4.05 30.05 -16.01
N LYS A 8 -4.45 30.17 -17.29
CA LYS A 8 -5.13 29.09 -18.01
C LYS A 8 -4.31 27.81 -18.10
N ARG A 9 -2.99 27.91 -18.33
CA ARG A 9 -2.10 26.74 -18.37
C ARG A 9 -2.02 26.07 -17.00
N ILE A 10 -1.85 26.85 -15.93
CA ILE A 10 -1.79 26.34 -14.56
C ILE A 10 -3.09 25.61 -14.20
N ILE A 11 -4.24 26.24 -14.42
CA ILE A 11 -5.55 25.62 -14.17
C ILE A 11 -5.68 24.32 -14.98
N LYS A 12 -5.33 24.34 -16.26
CA LYS A 12 -5.37 23.14 -17.10
C LYS A 12 -4.46 22.02 -16.56
N THR A 13 -3.25 22.36 -16.11
CA THR A 13 -2.33 21.39 -15.51
C THR A 13 -2.88 20.81 -14.21
N ILE A 14 -3.44 21.64 -13.31
CA ILE A 14 -4.06 21.19 -12.06
C ILE A 14 -5.23 20.24 -12.37
N LEU A 15 -6.09 20.59 -13.33
CA LEU A 15 -7.19 19.73 -13.75
C LEU A 15 -6.69 18.38 -14.27
N TRP A 16 -5.62 18.37 -15.08
CA TRP A 16 -5.02 17.12 -15.53
C TRP A 16 -4.44 16.29 -14.39
N LEU A 17 -3.78 16.91 -13.42
CA LEU A 17 -3.26 16.21 -12.24
C LEU A 17 -4.40 15.58 -11.42
N ILE A 18 -5.49 16.31 -11.20
CA ILE A 18 -6.69 15.78 -10.54
C ILE A 18 -7.24 14.57 -11.30
N VAL A 19 -7.38 14.68 -12.63
CA VAL A 19 -7.84 13.57 -13.47
C VAL A 19 -6.93 12.36 -13.33
N ILE A 20 -5.61 12.55 -13.40
CA ILE A 20 -4.64 11.46 -13.23
C ILE A 20 -4.82 10.79 -11.87
N VAL A 21 -4.89 11.56 -10.78
CA VAL A 21 -5.05 11.02 -9.43
C VAL A 21 -6.36 10.22 -9.30
N ILE A 22 -7.46 10.70 -9.88
CA ILE A 22 -8.76 10.00 -9.86
C ILE A 22 -8.73 8.71 -10.70
N LEU A 23 -7.95 8.68 -11.79
CA LEU A 23 -7.83 7.49 -12.64
C LEU A 23 -7.05 6.35 -11.97
N ILE A 24 -6.14 6.65 -11.02
CA ILE A 24 -5.34 5.64 -10.32
C ILE A 24 -6.21 4.53 -9.69
N PRO A 25 -7.19 4.82 -8.81
CA PRO A 25 -8.01 3.78 -8.21
C PRO A 25 -8.90 3.06 -9.23
N ILE A 26 -9.33 3.73 -10.31
CA ILE A 26 -10.14 3.10 -11.37
C ILE A 26 -9.30 2.05 -12.11
N ILE A 27 -8.10 2.43 -12.56
CA ILE A 27 -7.18 1.54 -13.26
C ILE A 27 -6.69 0.43 -12.32
N GLY A 28 -6.32 0.80 -11.10
CA GLY A 28 -5.86 -0.10 -10.06
C GLY A 28 -6.89 -1.19 -9.76
N LEU A 29 -8.13 -0.82 -9.40
CA LEU A 29 -9.19 -1.79 -9.16
C LEU A 29 -9.49 -2.64 -10.41
N SER A 30 -9.53 -2.04 -11.59
CA SER A 30 -9.73 -2.78 -12.84
C SER A 30 -8.64 -3.85 -13.01
N TYR A 31 -7.38 -3.48 -12.84
CA TYR A 31 -6.24 -4.41 -12.86
C TYR A 31 -6.38 -5.49 -11.80
N GLY A 32 -6.68 -5.11 -10.55
CA GLY A 32 -6.87 -6.03 -9.43
C GLY A 32 -7.93 -7.09 -9.75
N PHE A 33 -9.12 -6.67 -10.18
CA PHE A 33 -10.20 -7.59 -10.53
C PHE A 33 -9.90 -8.47 -11.75
N LEU A 34 -9.21 -7.94 -12.76
CA LEU A 34 -8.83 -8.69 -13.97
C LEU A 34 -7.72 -9.71 -13.71
N THR A 35 -6.85 -9.48 -12.74
CA THR A 35 -5.66 -10.31 -12.48
C THR A 35 -5.76 -11.21 -11.25
N THR A 36 -6.86 -11.12 -10.50
CA THR A 36 -7.13 -12.02 -9.37
C THR A 36 -8.39 -12.83 -9.61
N SER A 37 -8.33 -14.12 -9.30
CA SER A 37 -9.47 -15.04 -9.39
C SER A 37 -10.49 -14.82 -8.26
N SER A 38 -11.61 -15.53 -8.33
CA SER A 38 -12.53 -15.67 -7.21
C SER A 38 -11.82 -16.22 -5.96
N LEU A 39 -12.40 -15.94 -4.79
CA LEU A 39 -11.91 -16.46 -3.52
C LEU A 39 -11.84 -17.98 -3.56
N ASP A 40 -10.73 -18.52 -3.07
CA ASP A 40 -10.64 -19.92 -2.72
C ASP A 40 -11.52 -20.18 -1.49
N LYS A 41 -12.40 -21.16 -1.61
CA LYS A 41 -13.32 -21.57 -0.54
C LYS A 41 -12.94 -22.93 0.04
N THR A 42 -11.78 -23.48 -0.33
CA THR A 42 -11.27 -24.69 0.30
C THR A 42 -11.06 -24.42 1.80
N PRO A 43 -11.63 -25.25 2.68
CA PRO A 43 -11.45 -25.10 4.11
C PRO A 43 -9.97 -25.19 4.49
N LEU A 44 -9.49 -24.23 5.29
CA LEU A 44 -8.13 -24.27 5.82
C LEU A 44 -7.94 -25.50 6.72
N PRO A 45 -6.76 -26.14 6.72
CA PRO A 45 -6.43 -27.19 7.69
C PRO A 45 -6.66 -26.69 9.13
N GLY A 46 -7.33 -27.51 9.94
CA GLY A 46 -7.64 -27.18 11.34
C GLY A 46 -8.87 -26.29 11.55
N ILE A 47 -9.56 -25.82 10.50
CA ILE A 47 -10.79 -25.04 10.68
C ILE A 47 -11.93 -25.84 11.33
N ALA A 48 -11.88 -27.17 11.19
CA ALA A 48 -12.79 -28.11 11.84
C ALA A 48 -12.56 -28.24 13.35
N ASP A 49 -11.37 -27.87 13.84
CA ASP A 49 -11.04 -27.88 15.28
C ASP A 49 -11.80 -26.78 16.05
N GLY A 50 -12.40 -25.84 15.32
CA GLY A 50 -13.31 -24.83 15.85
C GLY A 50 -12.61 -23.60 16.42
N ALA A 51 -13.38 -22.53 16.62
CA ALA A 51 -12.93 -21.32 17.29
C ALA A 51 -12.73 -21.56 18.81
N PRO A 52 -12.04 -20.65 19.52
CA PRO A 52 -11.95 -20.70 20.99
C PRO A 52 -13.33 -20.87 21.65
N PRO A 53 -13.40 -21.47 22.87
CA PRO A 53 -14.68 -21.72 23.54
C PRO A 53 -15.55 -20.47 23.58
N LYS A 54 -16.80 -20.59 23.11
CA LYS A 54 -17.74 -19.45 23.01
C LYS A 54 -17.85 -18.65 24.32
N ALA A 55 -17.86 -19.34 25.47
CA ALA A 55 -17.89 -18.71 26.78
C ALA A 55 -16.70 -17.78 27.04
N LEU A 56 -15.50 -18.13 26.59
CA LEU A 56 -14.32 -17.28 26.70
C LEU A 56 -14.46 -16.07 25.78
N ALA A 57 -14.87 -16.28 24.53
CA ALA A 57 -15.08 -15.18 23.58
C ALA A 57 -16.12 -14.17 24.10
N ASP A 58 -17.25 -14.66 24.62
CA ASP A 58 -18.32 -13.83 25.17
C ASP A 58 -17.86 -13.06 26.42
N LYS A 59 -17.07 -13.69 27.31
CA LYS A 59 -16.48 -13.03 28.47
C LYS A 59 -15.56 -11.87 28.04
N VAL A 60 -14.64 -12.11 27.11
CA VAL A 60 -13.68 -11.08 26.68
C VAL A 60 -14.39 -9.92 25.98
N ARG A 61 -15.41 -10.20 25.17
CA ARG A 61 -16.26 -9.17 24.54
C ARG A 61 -16.99 -8.28 25.55
N ALA A 62 -17.38 -8.83 26.71
CA ALA A 62 -18.06 -8.09 27.76
C ALA A 62 -17.10 -7.26 28.62
N GLU A 63 -15.90 -7.78 28.89
CA GLU A 63 -14.93 -7.15 29.80
C GLU A 63 -14.06 -6.08 29.13
N ILE A 64 -13.80 -6.21 27.83
CA ILE A 64 -12.93 -5.28 27.09
C ILE A 64 -13.79 -4.41 26.15
N PRO A 65 -13.90 -3.10 26.41
CA PRO A 65 -14.62 -2.19 25.53
C PRO A 65 -14.09 -2.26 24.10
N PHE A 66 -14.99 -2.31 23.12
CA PHE A 66 -14.68 -2.36 21.69
C PHE A 66 -13.83 -3.57 21.24
N TYR A 67 -13.79 -4.63 22.04
CA TYR A 67 -13.02 -5.83 21.69
C TYR A 67 -13.47 -6.48 20.37
N GLN A 68 -14.79 -6.57 20.14
CA GLN A 68 -15.32 -7.09 18.89
C GLN A 68 -15.41 -5.98 17.84
N ARG A 69 -14.51 -6.04 16.87
CA ARG A 69 -14.61 -5.28 15.62
C ARG A 69 -15.65 -5.91 14.68
N PRO A 70 -16.22 -5.12 13.75
CA PRO A 70 -16.96 -5.68 12.62
C PRO A 70 -16.11 -6.69 11.84
N GLU A 71 -16.69 -7.84 11.49
CA GLU A 71 -15.97 -8.93 10.86
C GLU A 71 -15.38 -8.54 9.51
N GLU A 72 -16.11 -7.73 8.73
CA GLU A 72 -15.66 -7.26 7.42
C GLU A 72 -14.40 -6.41 7.52
N SER A 73 -14.26 -5.65 8.60
CA SER A 73 -13.07 -4.87 8.85
C SER A 73 -11.85 -5.77 8.93
N THR A 74 -11.96 -7.02 9.42
CA THR A 74 -10.83 -7.95 9.51
C THR A 74 -10.19 -8.20 8.16
N PHE A 75 -10.99 -8.36 7.11
CA PHE A 75 -10.49 -8.47 5.73
C PHE A 75 -9.96 -7.12 5.25
N LEU A 76 -10.72 -6.04 5.46
CA LEU A 76 -10.40 -4.72 4.92
C LEU A 76 -9.16 -4.07 5.55
N THR A 77 -8.67 -4.53 6.70
CA THR A 77 -7.41 -4.04 7.26
C THR A 77 -6.17 -4.67 6.62
N TYR A 78 -6.30 -5.78 5.90
CA TYR A 78 -5.14 -6.46 5.32
C TYR A 78 -4.31 -5.57 4.37
N PRO A 79 -4.88 -4.85 3.38
CA PRO A 79 -4.06 -4.04 2.48
C PRO A 79 -3.41 -2.83 3.17
N GLU A 80 -3.92 -2.36 4.30
CA GLU A 80 -3.26 -1.32 5.11
C GLU A 80 -1.92 -1.81 5.65
N TRP A 81 -1.82 -3.08 6.03
CA TRP A 81 -0.56 -3.68 6.48
C TRP A 81 0.34 -4.09 5.31
N ALA A 82 -0.22 -4.37 4.13
CA ALA A 82 0.56 -4.71 2.94
C ALA A 82 1.59 -3.62 2.60
N ILE A 83 1.27 -2.34 2.81
CA ILE A 83 2.21 -1.23 2.58
C ILE A 83 3.32 -1.15 3.64
N VAL A 84 3.05 -1.59 4.87
CA VAL A 84 4.07 -1.70 5.94
C VAL A 84 5.05 -2.80 5.59
N TYR A 85 4.55 -3.95 5.11
CA TYR A 85 5.41 -5.03 4.63
C TYR A 85 6.21 -4.60 3.38
N ALA A 86 5.62 -3.83 2.47
CA ALA A 86 6.33 -3.26 1.34
C ALA A 86 7.51 -2.37 1.78
N ALA A 87 7.33 -1.53 2.80
CA ALA A 87 8.41 -0.71 3.36
C ALA A 87 9.54 -1.57 3.97
N ARG A 88 9.21 -2.65 4.68
CA ARG A 88 10.19 -3.61 5.22
C ARG A 88 10.95 -4.33 4.11
N GLU A 89 10.24 -4.80 3.09
CA GLU A 89 10.85 -5.49 1.95
C GLU A 89 11.73 -4.54 1.14
N TYR A 90 11.32 -3.29 0.96
CA TYR A 90 12.15 -2.25 0.36
C TYR A 90 13.45 -2.04 1.15
N ALA A 91 13.34 -1.81 2.47
CA ALA A 91 14.50 -1.65 3.34
C ALA A 91 15.46 -2.85 3.27
N GLY A 92 14.92 -4.07 3.33
CA GLY A 92 15.70 -5.29 3.23
C GLY A 92 16.37 -5.50 1.86
N PHE A 93 15.76 -4.98 0.79
CA PHE A 93 16.33 -5.00 -0.56
C PHE A 93 17.46 -3.99 -0.71
N VAL A 94 17.22 -2.71 -0.41
CA VAL A 94 18.22 -1.65 -0.61
C VAL A 94 19.40 -1.71 0.36
N ASP A 95 19.30 -2.52 1.43
CA ASP A 95 20.45 -2.89 2.25
C ASP A 95 21.51 -3.67 1.45
N LYS A 96 21.11 -4.45 0.44
CA LYS A 96 22.00 -5.36 -0.31
C LYS A 96 22.14 -5.05 -1.80
N ASP A 97 21.08 -4.50 -2.39
CA ASP A 97 20.98 -4.23 -3.81
C ASP A 97 20.86 -2.72 -4.11
N GLN A 98 20.93 -2.35 -5.40
CA GLN A 98 20.74 -0.97 -5.84
C GLN A 98 19.24 -0.64 -5.94
N PRO A 99 18.77 0.55 -5.52
CA PRO A 99 17.35 0.90 -5.54
C PRO A 99 16.67 0.80 -6.92
N SER A 100 17.46 0.93 -8.01
CA SER A 100 17.01 0.75 -9.41
C SER A 100 16.48 -0.66 -9.73
N GLY A 101 16.91 -1.67 -8.97
CA GLY A 101 16.50 -3.05 -9.11
C GLY A 101 15.22 -3.42 -8.36
N PHE A 102 14.69 -2.55 -7.50
CA PHE A 102 13.51 -2.87 -6.70
C PHE A 102 12.25 -2.96 -7.59
N PRO A 103 11.37 -3.95 -7.40
CA PRO A 103 10.24 -4.18 -8.29
C PRO A 103 9.02 -3.30 -7.95
N TYR A 104 9.17 -1.97 -8.00
CA TYR A 104 8.14 -0.97 -7.63
C TYR A 104 6.74 -1.26 -8.20
N TRP A 105 6.64 -1.54 -9.51
CA TRP A 105 5.36 -1.82 -10.17
C TRP A 105 4.66 -3.08 -9.64
N SER A 106 5.43 -4.07 -9.17
CA SER A 106 4.87 -5.28 -8.56
C SER A 106 4.20 -4.93 -7.23
N TYR A 107 4.75 -4.01 -6.44
CA TYR A 107 4.13 -3.52 -5.21
C TYR A 107 2.88 -2.69 -5.45
N VAL A 108 2.86 -1.89 -6.53
CA VAL A 108 1.64 -1.20 -6.96
C VAL A 108 0.56 -2.21 -7.35
N GLY A 109 0.89 -3.16 -8.24
CA GLY A 109 -0.05 -4.18 -8.69
C GLY A 109 -0.58 -5.03 -7.55
N ARG A 110 0.31 -5.51 -6.66
CA ARG A 110 -0.05 -6.35 -5.51
C ARG A 110 -1.03 -5.66 -4.58
N PHE A 111 -0.85 -4.37 -4.28
CA PHE A 111 -1.81 -3.62 -3.47
C PHE A 111 -3.23 -3.68 -4.06
N TRP A 112 -3.37 -3.42 -5.36
CA TRP A 112 -4.68 -3.41 -6.01
C TRP A 112 -5.29 -4.80 -6.15
N GLN A 113 -4.46 -5.82 -6.34
CA GLN A 113 -4.88 -7.23 -6.31
C GLN A 113 -5.41 -7.62 -4.93
N ASP A 114 -4.65 -7.31 -3.89
CA ASP A 114 -5.02 -7.51 -2.49
C ASP A 114 -6.32 -6.77 -2.16
N TYR A 115 -6.46 -5.53 -2.62
CA TYR A 115 -7.69 -4.76 -2.41
C TYR A 115 -8.90 -5.40 -3.11
N ALA A 116 -8.76 -5.84 -4.37
CA ALA A 116 -9.81 -6.55 -5.08
C ALA A 116 -10.21 -7.86 -4.38
N MET A 117 -9.24 -8.61 -3.85
CA MET A 117 -9.51 -9.82 -3.08
C MET A 117 -10.29 -9.53 -1.80
N VAL A 118 -9.91 -8.52 -1.01
CA VAL A 118 -10.63 -8.21 0.22
C VAL A 118 -12.01 -7.63 -0.04
N ILE A 119 -12.24 -6.91 -1.16
CA ILE A 119 -13.59 -6.52 -1.59
C ILE A 119 -14.46 -7.76 -1.84
N ARG A 120 -13.92 -8.79 -2.51
CA ARG A 120 -14.66 -10.05 -2.69
C ARG A 120 -14.95 -10.71 -1.35
N ALA A 121 -13.97 -10.75 -0.44
CA ALA A 121 -14.10 -11.36 0.88
C ALA A 121 -15.11 -10.65 1.78
N SER A 122 -15.19 -9.31 1.69
CA SER A 122 -16.11 -8.50 2.48
C SER A 122 -17.49 -8.34 1.85
N SER A 123 -17.71 -8.80 0.61
CA SER A 123 -18.97 -8.63 -0.12
C SER A 123 -20.24 -9.19 0.56
N PRO A 124 -20.19 -10.24 1.41
CA PRO A 124 -21.39 -10.69 2.14
C PRO A 124 -21.81 -9.77 3.29
N TYR A 125 -20.97 -8.82 3.69
CA TYR A 125 -21.20 -7.95 4.84
C TYR A 125 -21.77 -6.59 4.41
N LYS A 126 -22.21 -5.77 5.38
CA LYS A 126 -22.60 -4.39 5.12
C LYS A 126 -21.39 -3.59 4.62
N PHE A 127 -21.61 -2.77 3.60
CA PHE A 127 -20.55 -1.93 3.03
C PHE A 127 -19.98 -0.96 4.08
N ASN A 128 -18.69 -1.08 4.35
CA ASN A 128 -17.97 -0.23 5.30
C ASN A 128 -17.24 0.90 4.56
N TYR A 129 -17.94 2.04 4.39
CA TYR A 129 -17.42 3.18 3.62
C TYR A 129 -16.08 3.71 4.15
N ALA A 130 -15.91 3.79 5.47
CA ALA A 130 -14.70 4.34 6.08
C ALA A 130 -13.45 3.51 5.71
N ASN A 131 -13.53 2.19 5.83
CA ASN A 131 -12.43 1.30 5.44
C ASN A 131 -12.14 1.39 3.94
N HIS A 132 -13.17 1.32 3.09
CA HIS A 132 -12.98 1.41 1.63
C HIS A 132 -12.37 2.75 1.20
N GLN A 133 -12.81 3.87 1.79
CA GLN A 133 -12.27 5.19 1.50
C GLN A 133 -10.78 5.25 1.88
N MET A 134 -10.42 4.77 3.07
CA MET A 134 -9.04 4.73 3.52
C MET A 134 -8.17 3.88 2.60
N LEU A 135 -8.63 2.69 2.19
CA LEU A 135 -7.91 1.83 1.26
C LEU A 135 -7.70 2.46 -0.11
N VAL A 136 -8.69 3.21 -0.62
CA VAL A 136 -8.54 3.97 -1.88
C VAL A 136 -7.47 5.05 -1.74
N ILE A 137 -7.46 5.78 -0.61
CA ILE A 137 -6.45 6.81 -0.35
C ILE A 137 -5.06 6.19 -0.27
N ILE A 138 -4.90 5.14 0.55
CA ILE A 138 -3.64 4.42 0.74
C ILE A 138 -3.13 3.85 -0.59
N GLY A 139 -4.00 3.16 -1.35
CA GLY A 139 -3.61 2.60 -2.64
C GLY A 139 -3.18 3.65 -3.64
N THR A 140 -3.86 4.79 -3.64
CA THR A 140 -3.52 5.92 -4.51
C THR A 140 -2.17 6.52 -4.12
N SER A 141 -1.93 6.80 -2.84
CA SER A 141 -0.65 7.36 -2.38
C SER A 141 0.50 6.38 -2.59
N HIS A 142 0.30 5.10 -2.26
CA HIS A 142 1.27 4.02 -2.48
C HIS A 142 1.67 3.90 -3.96
N SER A 143 0.67 3.98 -4.86
CA SER A 143 0.91 3.96 -6.31
C SER A 143 1.75 5.17 -6.75
N ILE A 144 1.39 6.37 -6.31
CA ILE A 144 2.13 7.60 -6.67
C ILE A 144 3.57 7.52 -6.17
N GLU A 145 3.77 7.15 -4.90
CA GLU A 145 5.08 7.03 -4.28
C GLU A 145 5.98 6.08 -5.08
N HIS A 146 5.53 4.85 -5.32
CA HIS A 146 6.33 3.83 -6.00
C HIS A 146 6.57 4.16 -7.47
N ILE A 147 5.63 4.82 -8.16
CA ILE A 147 5.83 5.27 -9.55
C ILE A 147 6.89 6.38 -9.61
N LEU A 148 6.86 7.32 -8.67
CA LEU A 148 7.86 8.40 -8.61
C LEU A 148 9.24 7.86 -8.26
N GLN A 149 9.34 6.97 -7.26
CA GLN A 149 10.59 6.28 -6.93
C GLN A 149 11.10 5.50 -8.13
N TRP A 150 10.26 4.68 -8.77
CA TRP A 150 10.64 3.95 -9.98
C TRP A 150 11.17 4.87 -11.07
N ALA A 151 10.48 5.98 -11.35
CA ALA A 151 10.87 6.92 -12.39
C ALA A 151 12.21 7.58 -12.07
N TYR A 152 12.44 7.96 -10.81
CA TYR A 152 13.72 8.51 -10.36
C TYR A 152 14.85 7.49 -10.48
N GLU A 153 14.66 6.28 -9.93
CA GLU A 153 15.70 5.26 -9.90
C GLU A 153 16.02 4.70 -11.28
N ASN A 154 15.03 4.62 -12.17
CA ASN A 154 15.24 4.17 -13.56
C ASN A 154 15.68 5.31 -14.51
N THR A 155 15.92 6.52 -13.98
CA THR A 155 16.54 7.62 -14.73
C THR A 155 17.84 8.06 -14.07
N VAL A 156 17.75 8.87 -13.01
CA VAL A 156 18.88 9.39 -12.26
C VAL A 156 19.65 8.24 -11.61
N GLY A 157 18.95 7.34 -10.91
CA GLY A 157 19.56 6.21 -10.20
C GLY A 157 20.40 5.32 -11.11
N ARG A 158 19.87 4.94 -12.28
CA ARG A 158 20.62 4.14 -13.28
C ARG A 158 21.84 4.88 -13.83
N ILE A 159 21.76 6.19 -14.04
CA ILE A 159 22.90 6.98 -14.49
C ILE A 159 23.98 7.04 -13.40
N THR A 160 23.59 7.29 -12.15
CA THR A 160 24.54 7.35 -11.03
C THR A 160 25.15 6.00 -10.72
N GLU A 161 24.37 4.92 -10.76
CA GLU A 161 24.85 3.55 -10.60
C GLU A 161 25.89 3.18 -11.67
N ALA A 162 25.59 3.46 -12.95
CA ALA A 162 26.50 3.16 -14.05
C ALA A 162 27.79 3.98 -14.01
N THR A 163 27.75 5.21 -13.52
CA THR A 163 28.91 6.13 -13.51
C THR A 163 29.77 6.00 -12.25
N SER A 164 29.18 5.65 -11.11
CA SER A 164 29.90 5.56 -9.83
C SER A 164 30.57 4.20 -9.62
N GLY A 165 30.05 3.13 -10.22
CA GLY A 165 30.56 1.76 -10.07
C GLY A 165 30.43 1.17 -8.65
N LYS A 166 29.78 1.89 -7.73
CA LYS A 166 29.52 1.51 -6.34
C LYS A 166 28.34 2.33 -5.81
N ARG A 167 27.75 1.95 -4.67
CA ARG A 167 26.72 2.78 -4.03
C ARG A 167 27.23 4.21 -3.78
N THR A 168 26.41 5.17 -4.15
CA THR A 168 26.64 6.58 -3.85
C THR A 168 26.33 6.88 -2.38
N ALA A 169 26.76 8.04 -1.90
CA ALA A 169 26.40 8.50 -0.56
C ALA A 169 24.88 8.67 -0.39
N ALA A 170 24.17 9.04 -1.47
CA ALA A 170 22.72 9.14 -1.48
C ALA A 170 22.07 7.76 -1.31
N ASP A 171 22.54 6.74 -2.03
CA ASP A 171 22.01 5.37 -1.92
C ASP A 171 22.20 4.80 -0.50
N ILE A 172 23.38 5.03 0.10
CA ILE A 172 23.67 4.59 1.48
C ILE A 172 22.75 5.31 2.47
N TYR A 173 22.54 6.62 2.30
CA TYR A 173 21.64 7.38 3.16
C TYR A 173 20.19 6.91 3.02
N GLN A 174 19.72 6.71 1.79
CA GLN A 174 18.36 6.23 1.50
C GLN A 174 18.13 4.84 2.09
N ALA A 175 19.10 3.92 1.97
CA ALA A 175 19.02 2.60 2.58
C ALA A 175 18.93 2.68 4.11
N LYS A 176 19.71 3.57 4.74
CA LYS A 176 19.64 3.82 6.18
C LYS A 176 18.25 4.33 6.59
N VAL A 177 17.73 5.36 5.91
CA VAL A 177 16.41 5.93 6.21
C VAL A 177 15.30 4.90 6.00
N ALA A 178 15.39 4.07 4.96
CA ALA A 178 14.44 2.99 4.73
C ALA A 178 14.43 1.97 5.89
N ALA A 179 15.61 1.59 6.39
CA ALA A 179 15.75 0.70 7.54
C ALA A 179 15.18 1.33 8.83
N ASP A 180 15.50 2.60 9.09
CA ASP A 180 15.00 3.33 10.26
C ASP A 180 13.47 3.47 10.20
N TYR A 181 12.90 3.75 9.02
CA TYR A 181 11.46 3.83 8.80
C TYR A 181 10.76 2.47 8.97
N ALA A 182 11.32 1.40 8.40
CA ALA A 182 10.78 0.06 8.54
C ALA A 182 10.75 -0.39 10.02
N ALA A 183 11.81 -0.13 10.78
CA ALA A 183 11.87 -0.43 12.20
C ALA A 183 10.87 0.40 13.02
N PHE A 184 10.64 1.65 12.62
CA PHE A 184 9.69 2.54 13.26
C PHE A 184 8.23 2.07 13.10
N LEU A 185 7.84 1.65 11.90
CA LEU A 185 6.48 1.18 11.59
C LEU A 185 6.05 -0.04 12.41
N ASP A 186 6.99 -0.80 12.96
CA ASP A 186 6.71 -1.97 13.80
C ASP A 186 6.16 -1.59 15.18
N GLN A 187 6.37 -0.34 15.59
CA GLN A 187 6.12 0.11 16.96
C GLN A 187 5.24 1.36 17.02
N VAL A 188 5.29 2.21 15.99
CA VAL A 188 4.73 3.57 16.03
C VAL A 188 3.97 3.88 14.73
N PRO A 189 2.86 4.64 14.78
CA PRO A 189 2.17 5.11 13.59
C PRO A 189 3.05 6.00 12.70
N TRP A 190 2.99 5.78 11.38
CA TRP A 190 3.84 6.42 10.37
C TRP A 190 3.94 7.96 10.45
N TYR A 191 2.86 8.66 10.84
CA TYR A 191 2.81 10.12 10.89
C TYR A 191 3.65 10.75 12.02
N GLN A 192 4.25 9.92 12.87
CA GLN A 192 5.17 10.35 13.93
C GLN A 192 6.65 10.11 13.55
N PHE A 193 6.94 9.66 12.32
CA PHE A 193 8.32 9.47 11.87
C PHE A 193 9.05 10.83 11.76
N PRO A 194 10.26 10.98 12.34
CA PRO A 194 10.95 12.26 12.48
C PRO A 194 11.55 12.84 11.18
#